data_AF-A0A967XDS6-F1
#
_entry.id   AF-A0A967XDS6-F1
#
_cell.length_a   1.000
_cell.length_b   1.000
_cell.length_c   1.000
_cell.angle_alpha   90.00
_cell.angle_beta   90.00
_cell.angle_gamma   90.00
#
_symmetry.space_group_name_H-M   'P 1'
#
loop_
_entity.id
_entity.type
_entity.pdbx_description
1 polymer ?
#
loop_
_entity_poly.entity_id
_entity_poly.type
_entity_poly.pdbx_seq_one_letter_code
_entity_poly.pdbx_strand_id
1 'polypeptide(L)' 'SLDNAVSTEELEAWEMRLERILERRPEAYACELKIDGLAVSITYADGVMVQAATRGDGVTGED' A
#
# COMPACT_ATOMS: atom_id res chain seq x y z
N SER A 1 -5.08 -3.16 -3.67
CA SER A 1 -5.63 -3.05 -2.30
C SER A 1 -4.57 -3.57 -1.34
N LEU A 2 -4.78 -3.41 -0.03
CA LEU A 2 -3.95 -4.05 0.98
C LEU A 2 -4.80 -5.07 1.74
N ASP A 3 -4.20 -6.21 2.07
CA ASP A 3 -4.82 -7.17 2.97
C ASP A 3 -4.83 -6.61 4.40
N ASN A 4 -5.85 -6.98 5.17
CA ASN A 4 -5.98 -6.56 6.56
C ASN A 4 -5.40 -7.63 7.49
N ALA A 5 -4.81 -7.19 8.59
CA ALA A 5 -4.60 -8.00 9.80
C ALA A 5 -5.41 -7.35 10.92
N VAL A 6 -6.26 -8.12 11.59
CA VAL A 6 -7.11 -7.66 12.70
C VAL A 6 -6.64 -8.16 14.06
N SER A 7 -5.59 -8.99 14.07
CA SER A 7 -4.94 -9.48 15.29
C SER A 7 -3.42 -9.47 15.16
N THR A 8 -2.73 -9.53 16.30
CA THR A 8 -1.26 -9.60 16.36
C THR A 8 -0.77 -10.90 15.73
N GLU A 9 -1.47 -12.01 15.93
CA GLU A 9 -1.13 -13.33 15.39
C GLU A 9 -1.17 -13.34 13.85
N GLU A 10 -2.15 -12.65 13.25
CA GLU A 10 -2.22 -12.49 11.79
C GLU A 10 -1.03 -11.69 11.25
N LEU A 11 -0.63 -10.64 11.98
CA LEU A 11 0.52 -9.80 11.62
C LEU A 11 1.84 -10.56 11.76
N GLU A 12 2.02 -11.33 12.84
CA GLU A 12 3.17 -12.22 13.04
C GLU A 12 3.25 -13.30 11.96
N ALA A 13 2.10 -13.89 11.59
CA ALA A 13 2.03 -14.85 10.51
C ALA A 13 2.42 -14.22 9.15
N TRP A 14 2.09 -12.96 8.92
CA TRP A 14 2.55 -12.22 7.75
C TRP A 14 4.06 -11.96 7.78
N GLU A 15 4.62 -11.55 8.92
CA GLU A 15 6.06 -11.33 9.08
C GLU A 15 6.85 -12.64 8.82
N MET A 16 6.42 -13.76 9.40
CA MET A 16 7.05 -15.07 9.14
C MET A 16 7.05 -15.47 7.66
N ARG A 17 5.98 -15.13 6.91
CA ARG A 17 5.96 -15.35 5.45
C ARG A 17 6.97 -14.46 4.74
N LEU A 18 7.07 -13.20 5.15
CA LEU A 18 8.00 -12.23 4.58
C LEU A 18 9.46 -12.64 4.82
N GLU A 19 9.81 -13.07 6.04
CA GLU A 19 11.16 -13.55 6.38
C GLU A 19 11.58 -14.75 5.51
N ARG A 20 10.65 -15.68 5.26
CA ARG A 20 10.89 -16.83 4.38
C ARG A 20 11.14 -16.43 2.94
N ILE A 21 10.45 -15.40 2.44
CA ILE A 21 10.61 -14.89 1.07
C ILE A 21 11.94 -14.15 0.92
N LEU A 22 12.33 -13.40 1.95
CA LEU A 22 13.55 -12.59 1.94
C LEU A 22 14.81 -13.36 2.35
N GLU A 23 14.67 -14.57 2.89
CA GLU A 23 15.73 -15.37 3.52
C GLU A 23 16.46 -14.63 4.67
N ARG A 24 15.80 -13.61 5.23
CA ARG A 24 16.31 -12.79 6.33
C ARG A 24 15.16 -12.03 6.99
N ARG A 25 15.42 -11.54 8.19
CA ARG A 25 14.52 -10.62 8.88
C ARG A 25 14.58 -9.22 8.24
N PRO A 26 13.45 -8.53 8.01
CA PRO A 26 13.45 -7.12 7.64
C PRO A 26 14.17 -6.26 8.69
N GLU A 27 14.95 -5.30 8.23
CA GLU A 27 15.71 -4.41 9.13
C GLU A 27 14.81 -3.34 9.77
N ALA A 28 13.76 -2.92 9.06
CA ALA A 28 12.79 -1.94 9.53
C ALA A 28 11.49 -2.03 8.70
N TYR A 29 10.42 -1.46 9.27
CA TYR A 29 9.15 -1.24 8.59
C TYR A 29 8.84 0.26 8.57
N ALA A 30 8.30 0.73 7.45
CA ALA A 30 7.63 2.03 7.40
C ALA A 30 6.18 1.83 7.84
N CYS A 31 5.79 2.51 8.92
CA CYS A 31 4.43 2.44 9.46
C CYS A 31 3.71 3.76 9.20
N GLU A 32 2.61 3.70 8.45
CA GLU A 32 1.78 4.85 8.11
C GLU A 32 0.36 4.68 8.68
N LEU A 33 -0.29 5.79 9.03
CA LEU A 33 -1.69 5.75 9.44
C LEU A 33 -2.56 5.39 8.25
N LYS A 34 -3.49 4.44 8.45
CA LYS A 34 -4.52 4.14 7.44
C LYS A 34 -5.57 5.26 7.45
N ILE A 35 -5.42 6.22 6.55
CA ILE A 35 -6.41 7.28 6.34
C ILE A 35 -7.69 6.70 5.75
N ASP A 36 -8.81 6.94 6.41
CA ASP A 36 -10.12 6.50 5.94
C ASP A 36 -10.71 7.55 4.98
N GLY A 37 -10.38 7.38 3.70
CA GLY A 37 -10.78 8.28 2.63
C GLY A 37 -10.78 7.59 1.27
N LEU A 38 -10.69 8.38 0.20
CA LEU A 38 -10.61 7.86 -1.16
C LEU A 38 -9.15 7.79 -1.62
N ALA A 39 -8.77 6.66 -2.20
CA ALA A 39 -7.48 6.55 -2.86
C ALA A 39 -7.51 7.29 -4.20
N VAL A 40 -6.52 8.14 -4.44
CA VAL A 40 -6.32 8.91 -5.68
C VAL A 40 -4.93 8.65 -6.24
N SER A 41 -4.78 8.80 -7.55
CA SER A 41 -3.49 8.75 -8.25
C SER A 41 -3.27 10.07 -8.96
N ILE A 42 -2.11 10.69 -8.77
CA ILE A 42 -1.76 11.97 -9.40
C ILE A 42 -0.50 11.76 -10.22
N THR A 43 -0.58 12.07 -11.53
CA THR A 43 0.55 11.97 -12.45
C THR A 43 1.18 13.35 -12.61
N TYR A 44 2.50 13.41 -12.42
CA TYR A 44 3.31 14.59 -12.68
C TYR A 44 4.26 14.31 -13.85
N ALA A 45 4.34 15.24 -14.81
CA ALA A 45 5.32 15.24 -15.90
C ALA A 45 6.14 16.52 -15.81
N ASP A 46 7.47 16.39 -15.81
CA ASP A 46 8.41 17.51 -15.67
C ASP A 46 8.12 18.41 -14.44
N GLY A 47 7.68 17.79 -13.34
CA GLY A 47 7.31 18.49 -12.10
C GLY A 47 5.94 19.19 -12.14
N VAL A 48 5.22 19.12 -13.25
CA VAL A 48 3.88 19.70 -13.42
C VAL A 48 2.83 18.60 -13.31
N MET A 49 1.77 18.84 -12.53
CA MET A 49 0.63 17.93 -12.45
C MET A 49 -0.10 17.89 -13.79
N VAL A 50 -0.29 16.70 -14.36
CA VAL A 50 -0.95 16.51 -15.66
C VAL A 50 -2.26 15.72 -15.58
N GLN A 51 -2.46 14.93 -14.52
CA GLN A 51 -3.68 14.14 -14.34
C GLN A 51 -3.90 13.81 -12.86
N ALA A 52 -5.16 13.76 -12.42
CA ALA A 52 -5.54 13.16 -11.14
C ALA A 52 -6.79 12.30 -11.34
N ALA A 53 -6.70 11.03 -10.96
CA ALA A 53 -7.82 10.10 -11.07
C ALA A 53 -8.11 9.42 -9.74
N THR A 54 -9.36 9.02 -9.52
CA THR A 54 -9.72 8.12 -8.41
C THR A 54 -9.12 6.74 -8.67
N ARG A 55 -8.85 5.96 -7.62
CA ARG A 55 -8.32 4.61 -7.78
C ARG A 55 -9.29 3.67 -8.52
N GLY A 56 -10.60 3.89 -8.38
CA GLY A 56 -11.64 2.99 -8.89
C GLY A 56 -11.40 1.53 -8.49
N ASP A 57 -11.41 0.62 -9.46
CA ASP A 57 -11.17 -0.81 -9.26
C ASP A 57 -9.66 -1.18 -9.23
N GLY A 58 -8.77 -0.20 -9.41
CA GLY A 58 -7.32 -0.38 -9.51
C GLY A 58 -6.81 -0.53 -10.94
N VAL A 59 -7.69 -0.60 -11.94
CA VAL A 59 -7.37 -0.59 -13.38
C VAL A 59 -8.00 0.61 -14.06
N THR A 60 -9.27 0.90 -13.75
CA THR A 60 -10.03 2.04 -14.27
C THR A 60 -10.48 2.93 -13.11
N GLY A 61 -10.14 4.21 -13.20
CA GLY A 61 -10.59 5.27 -12.30
C GLY A 61 -11.46 6.29 -13.01
N GLU A 62 -12.08 7.17 -12.23
CA GLU A 62 -12.72 8.39 -12.76
C GLU A 62 -11.68 9.52 -12.79
N ASP A 63 -11.65 10.31 -13.88
CA ASP A 63 -10.79 11.49 -14.07
C ASP A 63 -11.58 12.77 -13.75
#